data_AF-A0A7S3KRJ1-F1
#
_entry.id   AF-A0A7S3KRJ1-F1
#
_cell.length_a   1.000
_cell.length_b   1.000
_cell.length_c   1.000
_cell.angle_alpha   90.00
_cell.angle_beta   90.00
_cell.angle_gamma   90.00
#
_symmetry.space_group_name_H-M   'P 1'
#
loop_
_entity.id
_entity.type
_entity.pdbx_description
1 polymer ?
#
loop_
_entity_poly.entity_id
_entity_poly.type
_entity_poly.pdbx_seq_one_letter_code
_entity_poly.pdbx_strand_id
1 'polypeptide(L)'
;TNNRSLKNKNKWTFYQDRLLKLTKDFRLMYFKKEVYRGDITLSKQVSVRKVKIHEFEIITPHKLFHFRCKQGDSASEWVNLIKAVIKEKKRRDKEAGRK
;
A
#
# COMPACT_ATOMS: atom_id res chain seq x y z
N THR A 1 2.29 -29.27 14.08
CA THR A 1 3.37 -28.77 13.18
C THR A 1 2.77 -27.83 12.16
N ASN A 2 2.94 -26.51 12.28
CA ASN A 2 2.40 -25.56 11.29
C ASN A 2 3.48 -24.58 10.85
N ASN A 3 4.49 -25.11 10.15
CA ASN A 3 5.51 -24.31 9.48
C ASN A 3 4.92 -23.71 8.20
N ARG A 4 4.42 -22.47 8.26
CA ARG A 4 4.17 -21.66 7.06
C ARG A 4 5.23 -20.59 6.92
N SER A 5 6.47 -20.99 6.62
CA SER A 5 7.51 -20.06 6.15
C SER A 5 7.56 -20.10 4.63
N LEU A 6 6.64 -19.40 3.97
CA LEU A 6 6.81 -19.05 2.55
C LEU A 6 7.72 -17.82 2.47
N LYS A 7 9.03 -18.02 2.64
CA LYS A 7 10.04 -17.01 2.29
C LYS A 7 10.41 -17.17 0.83
N ASN A 8 9.51 -16.84 -0.09
CA ASN A 8 9.94 -16.54 -1.45
C ASN A 8 10.33 -15.06 -1.54
N LYS A 9 11.48 -14.72 -0.95
CA LYS A 9 12.14 -13.45 -1.26
C LYS A 9 12.73 -13.63 -2.64
N ASN A 10 12.00 -13.22 -3.67
CA ASN A 10 12.54 -13.13 -5.03
C ASN A 10 13.90 -12.41 -4.94
N LYS A 11 14.98 -13.14 -5.24
CA LYS A 11 16.39 -12.73 -5.08
C LYS A 11 16.77 -11.50 -5.93
N TRP A 12 15.84 -10.99 -6.74
CA TRP A 12 16.01 -9.95 -7.76
C TRP A 12 15.09 -8.73 -7.57
N THR A 13 14.52 -8.51 -6.38
CA THR A 13 13.77 -7.26 -6.12
C THR A 13 14.72 -6.05 -6.08
N PHE A 14 14.72 -5.27 -7.16
CA PHE A 14 15.37 -3.97 -7.21
C PHE A 14 14.41 -2.89 -6.71
N TYR A 15 14.86 -2.07 -5.75
CA TYR A 15 14.10 -0.91 -5.32
C TYR A 15 14.13 0.17 -6.39
N GLN A 16 13.00 0.84 -6.56
CA GLN A 16 12.88 1.97 -7.46
C GLN A 16 12.40 3.19 -6.68
N ASP A 17 13.09 4.32 -6.83
CA ASP A 17 12.65 5.56 -6.22
C ASP A 17 11.37 6.07 -6.89
N ARG A 18 10.34 6.36 -6.09
CA ARG A 18 9.00 6.73 -6.56
C ARG A 18 8.40 7.83 -5.69
N LEU A 19 7.78 8.81 -6.33
CA LEU A 19 6.90 9.76 -5.66
C LEU A 19 5.53 9.11 -5.49
N LEU A 20 4.98 9.14 -4.29
CA LEU A 20 3.64 8.61 -3.99
C LEU A 20 2.66 9.76 -3.83
N LYS A 21 1.48 9.65 -4.44
CA LYS A 21 0.38 10.61 -4.27
C LYS A 21 -0.90 9.86 -3.95
N LEU A 22 -1.53 10.18 -2.83
CA LEU A 22 -2.84 9.68 -2.46
C LEU A 22 -3.91 10.58 -3.09
N THR A 23 -4.88 10.00 -3.79
CA THR A 23 -5.96 10.73 -4.45
C THR A 23 -7.28 10.66 -3.70
N LYS A 24 -8.23 11.54 -4.05
CA LYS A 24 -9.60 11.55 -3.51
C LYS A 24 -10.39 10.29 -3.89
N ASP A 25 -9.99 9.60 -4.95
CA ASP A 25 -10.65 8.41 -5.48
C ASP A 25 -10.15 7.10 -4.85
N PHE A 26 -9.53 7.18 -3.67
CA PHE A 26 -8.99 6.02 -2.96
C PHE A 26 -7.90 5.29 -3.76
N ARG A 27 -7.05 6.03 -4.49
CA ARG A 27 -5.92 5.47 -5.24
C ARG A 27 -4.60 6.00 -4.70
N LEU A 28 -3.63 5.10 -4.53
CA LEU A 28 -2.24 5.46 -4.24
C LEU A 28 -1.44 5.38 -5.54
N MET A 29 -1.21 6.53 -6.17
CA MET A 29 -0.47 6.64 -7.42
C MET A 29 1.03 6.72 -7.15
N TYR A 30 1.83 6.15 -8.05
CA TYR A 30 3.29 6.24 -7.99
C TYR A 30 3.89 6.72 -9.32
N PHE A 31 4.89 7.59 -9.21
CA PHE A 31 5.50 8.30 -10.33
C PHE A 31 7.02 8.11 -10.34
N LYS A 32 7.61 8.14 -11.53
CA LYS A 32 9.07 8.30 -11.72
C LYS A 32 9.31 9.75 -12.15
N LYS A 33 9.84 10.58 -11.25
CA LYS A 33 9.74 12.05 -11.39
C LYS A 33 8.26 12.43 -11.54
N GLU A 34 7.89 13.20 -12.55
CA GLU A 34 6.47 13.54 -12.81
C GLU A 34 5.75 12.55 -13.76
N VAL A 35 6.42 11.49 -14.22
CA VAL A 35 5.81 10.53 -15.14
C VAL A 35 5.04 9.46 -14.37
N TYR A 36 3.74 9.33 -14.62
CA TYR A 36 2.88 8.29 -14.05
C TYR A 36 3.40 6.89 -14.40
N ARG A 37 3.43 6.00 -13.40
CA ARG A 37 3.89 4.61 -13.55
C ARG A 37 2.87 3.57 -13.13
N GLY A 38 1.82 3.99 -12.45
CA GLY A 38 0.75 3.12 -12.00
C GLY A 38 0.16 3.60 -10.68
N ASP A 39 -0.80 2.83 -10.19
CA ASP A 39 -1.44 3.09 -8.92
C ASP A 39 -1.91 1.80 -8.24
N ILE A 40 -2.29 1.95 -6.98
CA ILE A 40 -2.89 0.91 -6.16
C ILE A 40 -4.27 1.40 -5.73
N THR A 41 -5.32 0.71 -6.17
CA THR A 41 -6.68 0.98 -5.72
C THR A 41 -6.84 0.50 -4.27
N LEU A 42 -7.11 1.41 -3.35
CA LEU A 42 -7.27 1.15 -1.91
C LEU A 42 -8.71 0.68 -1.61
N SER A 43 -9.02 -0.54 -2.04
CA SER A 43 -10.33 -1.16 -1.86
C SER A 43 -10.45 -1.93 -0.53
N LYS A 44 -11.63 -2.50 -0.27
CA LYS A 44 -11.88 -3.34 0.91
C LYS A 44 -11.00 -4.59 1.01
N GLN A 45 -10.46 -5.06 -0.12
CA GLN A 45 -9.60 -6.25 -0.23
C GLN A 45 -8.12 -5.93 0.00
N VAL A 46 -7.76 -4.65 0.06
CA VAL A 46 -6.38 -4.21 0.33
C VAL A 46 -6.14 -4.17 1.83
N SER A 47 -4.94 -4.59 2.23
CA SER A 47 -4.43 -4.41 3.59
C SER A 47 -3.05 -3.77 3.58
N VAL A 48 -2.71 -3.09 4.67
CA VAL A 48 -1.43 -2.41 4.82
C VAL A 48 -0.84 -2.74 6.19
N ARG A 49 0.47 -3.03 6.25
CA ARG A 49 1.17 -3.34 7.50
C ARG A 49 2.54 -2.68 7.54
N LYS A 50 2.95 -2.29 8.75
CA LYS A 50 4.32 -1.90 9.03
C LYS A 50 5.21 -3.15 9.08
N VAL A 51 6.37 -3.10 8.45
CA VAL A 51 7.39 -4.16 8.50
C VAL A 51 8.53 -3.74 9.42
N LYS A 52 9.03 -2.51 9.25
CA LYS A 52 10.07 -1.88 10.10
C LYS A 52 9.79 -0.38 10.24
N ILE A 53 10.68 0.33 10.93
CA ILE A 53 10.56 1.78 11.15
C ILE A 53 10.39 2.59 9.84
N HIS A 54 11.10 2.21 8.77
CA HIS A 54 11.03 2.83 7.44
C HIS A 54 10.55 1.88 6.35
N GLU A 55 9.94 0.75 6.70
CA GLU A 55 9.44 -0.22 5.72
C GLU A 55 7.98 -0.58 6.00
N PHE A 56 7.14 -0.56 4.97
CA PHE A 56 5.76 -1.02 5.04
C PHE A 56 5.36 -1.76 3.77
N GLU A 57 4.30 -2.55 3.87
CA GLU A 57 3.77 -3.33 2.76
C GLU A 57 2.29 -3.06 2.54
N ILE A 58 1.92 -2.99 1.26
CA ILE A 58 0.52 -3.02 0.82
C ILE A 58 0.27 -4.36 0.14
N ILE A 59 -0.67 -5.11 0.68
CA ILE A 59 -1.09 -6.41 0.16
C ILE A 59 -2.40 -6.23 -0.58
N THR A 60 -2.37 -6.50 -1.88
CA THR A 60 -3.53 -6.61 -2.75
C THR A 60 -3.77 -8.08 -3.11
N PRO A 61 -4.93 -8.46 -3.68
CA PRO A 61 -5.20 -9.86 -4.07
C PRO A 61 -4.16 -10.46 -5.02
N HIS A 62 -3.56 -9.65 -5.88
CA HIS A 62 -2.68 -10.13 -6.95
C HIS A 62 -1.21 -9.72 -6.77
N LYS A 63 -0.92 -8.79 -5.84
CA LYS A 63 0.42 -8.22 -5.71
C LYS A 63 0.71 -7.74 -4.29
N LEU A 64 1.90 -8.07 -3.82
CA LEU A 64 2.52 -7.48 -2.63
C LEU A 64 3.41 -6.33 -3.06
N PHE A 65 3.17 -5.13 -2.55
CA PHE A 65 4.04 -3.98 -2.73
C PHE A 65 4.82 -3.74 -1.44
N HIS A 66 6.15 -3.66 -1.56
CA HIS A 66 7.03 -3.34 -0.44
C HIS A 66 7.61 -1.94 -0.66
N PHE A 67 7.42 -1.06 0.32
CA PHE A 67 7.87 0.31 0.27
C PHE A 67 8.91 0.56 1.35
N ARG A 68 9.99 1.25 0.96
CA ARG A 68 11.00 1.79 1.86
C ARG A 68 10.90 3.30 1.85
N CYS A 69 10.62 3.88 3.00
CA CYS A 69 10.60 5.32 3.24
C CYS A 69 12.02 5.90 3.08
N LYS A 70 12.10 7.14 2.58
CA LYS A 70 13.36 7.91 2.59
C LYS A 70 13.68 8.34 4.02
N GLN A 71 14.91 8.80 4.23
CA GLN A 71 15.34 9.29 5.54
C GLN A 71 14.42 10.43 6.00
N GLY A 72 13.88 10.33 7.23
CA GLY A 72 12.92 11.28 7.80
C GLY A 72 11.46 10.85 7.71
N ASP A 73 11.10 9.98 6.75
CA ASP A 73 9.72 9.51 6.59
C ASP A 73 9.43 8.29 7.48
N SER A 74 8.24 8.26 8.10
CA SER A 74 7.82 7.17 8.98
C SER A 74 6.90 6.18 8.28
N ALA A 75 7.25 4.89 8.31
CA ALA A 75 6.36 3.84 7.83
C ALA A 75 5.02 3.80 8.59
N SER A 76 5.01 4.21 9.87
CA SER A 76 3.79 4.26 10.68
C SER A 76 2.78 5.28 10.13
N GLU A 77 3.25 6.44 9.68
CA GLU A 77 2.38 7.51 9.13
C GLU A 77 1.68 7.04 7.87
N TRP A 78 2.44 6.46 6.94
CA TRP A 78 1.90 5.85 5.71
C TRP A 78 0.87 4.76 6.01
N VAL A 79 1.19 3.85 6.93
CA VAL A 79 0.29 2.76 7.33
C VAL A 79 -1.02 3.33 7.90
N ASN A 80 -0.95 4.33 8.78
CA ASN A 80 -2.13 4.92 9.40
C ASN A 80 -2.99 5.67 8.38
N LEU A 81 -2.37 6.46 7.51
CA LEU A 81 -3.04 7.17 6.43
C LEU A 81 -3.79 6.20 5.50
N ILE A 82 -3.11 5.17 5.01
CA ILE A 82 -3.71 4.19 4.09
C ILE A 82 -4.82 3.40 4.78
N LYS A 83 -4.67 3.02 6.07
CA LYS A 83 -5.74 2.38 6.84
C LYS A 83 -6.99 3.26 6.93
N ALA A 84 -6.81 4.55 7.21
CA ALA A 84 -7.93 5.50 7.31
C ALA A 84 -8.68 5.60 5.97
N VAL A 85 -7.95 5.66 4.86
CA VAL A 85 -8.52 5.72 3.51
C VAL A 85 -9.29 4.44 3.17
N ILE A 86 -8.73 3.26 3.47
CA ILE A 86 -9.41 1.98 3.24
C ILE A 86 -10.69 1.89 4.10
N LYS A 87 -10.65 2.38 5.35
CA LYS A 87 -11.83 2.42 6.23
C LYS A 87 -12.91 3.33 5.65
N GLU A 88 -12.54 4.50 5.16
CA GLU A 88 -13.46 5.43 4.50
C GLU A 88 -14.05 4.83 3.21
N LYS A 89 -13.25 4.17 2.38
CA LYS A 89 -13.75 3.46 1.20
C LYS A 89 -14.80 2.40 1.57
N LYS A 90 -14.53 1.61 2.61
CA LYS A 90 -15.47 0.60 3.12
C LYS A 90 -16.79 1.23 3.58
N ARG A 91 -16.73 2.39 4.25
CA ARG A 91 -17.93 3.13 4.68
C ARG A 91 -18.76 3.56 3.47
N ARG A 92 -18.14 4.18 2.46
CA ARG A 92 -18.82 4.62 1.24
C ARG A 92 -19.44 3.47 0.46
N ASP A 93 -18.74 2.35 0.32
CA ASP A 93 -19.27 1.17 -0.38
C ASP A 93 -20.52 0.60 0.30
N LYS A 94 -20.53 0.62 1.63
CA LYS A 94 -21.69 0.18 2.43
C LYS A 94 -22.89 1.12 2.25
N GLU A 95 -22.67 2.42 2.13
CA GLU A 95 -23.72 3.41 1.90
C GLU A 95 -24.28 3.34 0.47
N ALA A 96 -23.41 3.12 -0.52
CA ALA A 96 -23.82 2.98 -1.91
C ALA A 96 -24.66 1.70 -2.13
N GLY A 97 -24.28 0.57 -1.51
CA GLY A 97 -25.02 -0.69 -1.63
C GLY A 97 -26.30 -0.79 -0.77
N ARG A 98 -26.65 0.27 -0.03
CA ARG A 98 -27.92 0.37 0.72
C ARG A 98 -29.01 1.13 -0.05
N LYS A 99 -28.65 1.75 -1.16
CA LYS A 99 -29.59 2.37 -2.12
C LYS A 99 -29.95 1.35 -3.19
#